data_AF-A0A1X7SGK0-F1
#
_entry.id   AF-A0A1X7SGK0-F1
#
_cell.length_a   1.000
_cell.length_b   1.000
_cell.length_c   1.000
_cell.angle_alpha   90.00
_cell.angle_beta   90.00
_cell.angle_gamma   90.00
#
_symmetry.space_group_name_H-M   'P 1'
#
loop_
_entity.id
_entity.type
_entity.pdbx_description
1 polymer ?
#
loop_
_entity_poly.entity_id
_entity_poly.type
_entity_poly.pdbx_seq_one_letter_code
_entity_poly.pdbx_strand_id
1 'polypeptide(L)'
;MSSVLEEMRQEQEKLIEEKQIITEDYEKLKLKVADNEVFITEILEEKTQVEEEKQIITEDYEKLKLKVADMEEQYLKEKQIIIDDNENLKNDISEKDKVIAKLTSQVEEQSQNERPIITNLRAILSLNELYTTKLMKEKSQLQERVTSLEEQSIKETSSIGLQFNYLIPSMDKLDCLSDVQVAERKLFLIQGDKPQLMNWEKYGLRIGVEKESLLSSETVEAAVVALVGGEFQFPPNTVLVSAVYAVSLSKPLLKRLILEIQHCVDLTGRPGLSRHLKFAIAP
;
A
#
# COMPACT_ATOMS: atom_id res chain seq x y z
N MET A 1 -114.69 74.98 12.36
CA MET A 1 -113.81 74.74 13.53
C MET A 1 -113.33 73.29 13.64
N SER A 2 -114.12 72.27 13.26
CA SER A 2 -113.72 70.86 13.42
C SER A 2 -112.65 70.34 12.43
N SER A 3 -112.54 70.89 11.22
CA SER A 3 -111.58 70.43 10.18
C SER A 3 -110.12 70.78 10.51
N VAL A 4 -109.89 72.01 10.98
CA VAL A 4 -108.55 72.56 11.26
C VAL A 4 -107.87 71.87 12.46
N LEU A 5 -108.66 71.43 13.45
CA LEU A 5 -108.17 70.70 14.62
C LEU A 5 -107.74 69.27 14.28
N GLU A 6 -108.40 68.65 13.31
CA GLU A 6 -108.06 67.30 12.85
C GLU A 6 -106.82 67.32 11.93
N GLU A 7 -106.68 68.34 11.09
CA GLU A 7 -105.45 68.59 10.31
C GLU A 7 -104.23 68.81 11.22
N MET A 8 -104.35 69.62 12.28
CA MET A 8 -103.27 69.79 13.27
C MET A 8 -102.88 68.47 13.96
N ARG A 9 -103.85 67.59 14.25
CA ARG A 9 -103.58 66.31 14.90
C ARG A 9 -102.81 65.38 13.96
N GLN A 10 -103.25 65.28 12.70
CA GLN A 10 -102.56 64.50 11.67
C GLN A 10 -101.15 65.01 11.40
N GLU A 11 -100.97 66.33 11.38
CA GLU A 11 -99.65 66.94 11.19
C GLU A 11 -98.73 66.71 12.39
N GLN A 12 -99.25 66.75 13.62
CA GLN A 12 -98.49 66.37 14.82
C GLN A 12 -98.08 64.88 14.82
N GLU A 13 -98.97 63.99 14.42
CA GLU A 13 -98.69 62.54 14.37
C GLU A 13 -97.61 62.22 13.33
N LYS A 14 -97.70 62.84 12.15
CA LYS A 14 -96.65 62.77 11.12
C LYS A 14 -95.31 63.29 11.61
N LEU A 15 -95.30 64.39 12.37
CA LEU A 15 -94.08 64.98 12.94
C LEU A 15 -93.45 64.09 14.02
N ILE A 16 -94.26 63.34 14.77
CA ILE A 16 -93.80 62.35 15.75
C ILE A 16 -93.17 61.15 15.02
N GLU A 17 -93.82 60.64 13.97
CA GLU A 17 -93.32 59.52 13.17
C GLU A 17 -92.00 59.87 12.46
N GLU A 18 -91.90 61.07 11.85
CA GLU A 18 -90.66 61.58 11.25
C GLU A 18 -89.52 61.67 12.27
N LYS A 19 -89.79 62.17 13.49
CA LYS A 19 -88.78 62.21 14.57
C LYS A 19 -88.32 60.83 15.00
N GLN A 20 -89.23 59.85 15.02
CA GLN A 20 -88.90 58.47 15.40
C GLN A 20 -88.01 57.81 14.35
N ILE A 21 -88.31 58.00 13.05
CA ILE A 21 -87.47 57.54 11.94
C ILE A 21 -86.08 58.17 11.99
N ILE A 22 -85.99 59.49 12.18
CA ILE A 22 -84.70 60.21 12.28
C ILE A 22 -83.85 59.68 13.44
N THR A 23 -84.48 59.38 14.58
CA THR A 23 -83.77 58.86 15.77
C THR A 23 -83.25 57.44 15.51
N GLU A 24 -84.06 56.59 14.89
CA GLU A 24 -83.65 55.22 14.54
C GLU A 24 -82.52 55.21 13.50
N ASP A 25 -82.61 56.07 12.48
CA ASP A 25 -81.56 56.22 11.46
C ASP A 25 -80.27 56.80 12.05
N TYR A 26 -80.36 57.71 13.03
CA TYR A 26 -79.20 58.22 13.75
C TYR A 26 -78.49 57.13 14.56
N GLU A 27 -79.22 56.28 15.28
CA GLU A 27 -78.62 55.16 16.03
C GLU A 27 -78.00 54.11 15.08
N LYS A 28 -78.67 53.81 13.95
CA LYS A 28 -78.08 52.95 12.89
C LYS A 28 -76.80 53.54 12.32
N LEU A 29 -76.76 54.85 12.10
CA LEU A 29 -75.57 55.54 11.60
C LEU A 29 -74.44 55.49 12.64
N LYS A 30 -74.75 55.70 13.92
CA LYS A 30 -73.79 55.63 15.02
C LYS A 30 -73.14 54.26 15.17
N LEU A 31 -73.93 53.18 15.03
CA LEU A 31 -73.40 51.81 15.00
C LEU A 31 -72.44 51.59 13.83
N LYS A 32 -72.82 52.04 12.62
CA LYS A 32 -71.93 51.96 11.44
C LYS A 32 -70.64 52.75 11.59
N VAL A 33 -70.69 53.91 12.25
CA VAL A 33 -69.50 54.71 12.54
C VAL A 33 -68.57 53.94 13.48
N ALA A 34 -69.10 53.34 14.54
CA ALA A 34 -68.30 52.53 15.47
C ALA A 34 -67.66 51.31 14.78
N ASP A 35 -68.39 50.59 13.93
CA ASP A 35 -67.84 49.46 13.16
C ASP A 35 -66.71 49.90 12.22
N ASN A 36 -66.88 51.05 11.55
CA ASN A 36 -65.84 51.61 10.68
C ASN A 36 -64.59 52.06 11.46
N GLU A 37 -64.75 52.62 12.67
CA GLU A 37 -63.62 52.99 13.53
C GLU A 37 -62.76 51.77 13.89
N VAL A 38 -63.40 50.65 14.26
CA VAL A 38 -62.71 49.38 14.53
C VAL A 38 -61.96 48.88 13.29
N PHE A 39 -62.62 48.88 12.13
CA PHE A 39 -62.00 48.47 10.87
C PHE A 39 -60.80 49.36 10.49
N ILE A 40 -60.88 50.67 10.71
CA ILE A 40 -59.76 51.59 10.49
C ILE A 40 -58.58 51.27 11.41
N THR A 41 -58.83 50.94 12.68
CA THR A 41 -57.75 50.57 13.61
C THR A 41 -57.05 49.28 13.20
N GLU A 42 -57.79 48.27 12.76
CA GLU A 42 -57.24 46.99 12.28
C GLU A 42 -56.35 47.21 11.03
N ILE A 43 -56.82 48.01 10.06
CA ILE A 43 -56.01 48.37 8.87
C ILE A 43 -54.72 49.09 9.26
N LEU A 44 -54.76 49.98 10.26
CA LEU A 44 -53.56 50.71 10.71
C LEU A 44 -52.55 49.77 11.36
N GLU A 45 -53.00 48.81 12.17
CA GLU A 45 -52.13 47.79 12.77
C GLU A 45 -51.50 46.88 11.70
N GLU A 46 -52.30 46.37 10.75
CA GLU A 46 -51.78 45.57 9.62
C GLU A 46 -50.75 46.36 8.81
N LYS A 47 -51.02 47.64 8.53
CA LYS A 47 -50.10 48.51 7.81
C LYS A 47 -48.77 48.68 8.55
N THR A 48 -48.79 48.78 9.89
CA THR A 48 -47.56 48.86 10.68
C THR A 48 -46.75 47.58 10.62
N GLN A 49 -47.40 46.41 10.75
CA GLN A 49 -46.73 45.11 10.65
C GLN A 49 -46.10 44.90 9.27
N VAL A 50 -46.82 45.24 8.20
CA VAL A 50 -46.30 45.14 6.83
C VAL A 50 -45.07 46.02 6.60
N GLU A 51 -45.00 47.22 7.19
CA GLU A 51 -43.82 48.08 7.05
C GLU A 51 -42.61 47.53 7.84
N GLU A 52 -42.84 46.93 9.01
CA GLU A 52 -41.80 46.24 9.78
C GLU A 52 -41.24 45.02 9.02
N GLU A 53 -42.11 44.16 8.49
CA GLU A 53 -41.69 43.00 7.68
C GLU A 53 -40.87 43.43 6.46
N LYS A 54 -41.29 44.51 5.80
CA LYS A 54 -40.57 45.08 4.66
C LYS A 54 -39.19 45.60 5.03
N GLN A 55 -39.02 46.19 6.22
CA GLN A 55 -37.69 46.59 6.72
C GLN A 55 -36.80 45.37 6.94
N ILE A 56 -37.31 44.33 7.61
CA ILE A 56 -36.58 43.08 7.86
C ILE A 56 -36.12 42.43 6.54
N ILE A 57 -37.02 42.32 5.56
CA ILE A 57 -36.71 41.76 4.24
C ILE A 57 -35.60 42.57 3.55
N THR A 58 -35.62 43.90 3.69
CA THR A 58 -34.61 44.78 3.08
C THR A 58 -33.23 44.58 3.73
N GLU A 59 -33.18 44.48 5.06
CA GLU A 59 -31.93 44.21 5.78
C GLU A 59 -31.36 42.83 5.45
N ASP A 60 -32.21 41.80 5.41
CA ASP A 60 -31.81 40.44 5.04
C ASP A 60 -31.30 40.36 3.61
N TYR A 61 -31.90 41.11 2.67
CA TYR A 61 -31.45 41.19 1.29
C TYR A 61 -30.04 41.78 1.18
N GLU A 62 -29.76 42.90 1.86
CA GLU A 62 -28.42 43.49 1.84
C GLU A 62 -27.38 42.58 2.51
N LYS A 63 -27.76 41.90 3.59
CA LYS A 63 -26.89 40.92 4.25
C LYS A 63 -26.59 39.72 3.35
N LEU A 64 -27.58 39.23 2.60
CA LEU A 64 -27.39 38.15 1.64
C LEU A 64 -26.47 38.59 0.50
N LYS A 65 -26.65 39.81 0.00
CA LYS A 65 -25.81 40.40 -1.06
C LYS A 65 -24.34 40.51 -0.64
N LEU A 66 -24.06 40.92 0.59
CA LEU A 66 -22.70 40.92 1.14
C LEU A 66 -22.10 39.51 1.20
N LYS A 67 -22.87 38.52 1.70
CA LYS A 67 -22.40 37.12 1.73
C LYS A 67 -22.10 36.54 0.35
N VAL A 68 -22.89 36.92 -0.66
CA VAL A 68 -22.64 36.50 -2.05
C VAL A 68 -21.33 37.12 -2.56
N ALA A 69 -21.10 38.41 -2.30
CA ALA A 69 -19.84 39.08 -2.70
C ALA A 69 -18.61 38.46 -2.02
N ASP A 70 -18.68 38.17 -0.72
CA ASP A 70 -17.58 37.52 0.02
C ASP A 70 -17.27 36.12 -0.55
N MET A 71 -18.31 35.36 -0.91
CA MET A 71 -18.17 34.03 -1.49
C MET A 71 -17.56 34.07 -2.90
N GLU A 72 -17.96 35.05 -3.72
CA GLU A 72 -17.36 35.29 -5.03
C GLU A 72 -15.87 35.68 -4.91
N GLU A 73 -15.51 36.54 -3.96
CA GLU A 73 -14.11 36.92 -3.72
C GLU A 73 -13.28 35.71 -3.29
N GLN A 74 -13.80 34.88 -2.38
CA GLN A 74 -13.14 33.66 -1.94
C GLN A 74 -12.93 32.68 -3.10
N TYR A 75 -13.95 32.46 -3.93
CA TYR A 75 -13.87 31.59 -5.10
C TYR A 75 -12.81 32.08 -6.10
N LEU A 76 -12.73 33.39 -6.34
CA LEU A 76 -11.72 33.97 -7.23
C LEU A 76 -10.30 33.81 -6.68
N LYS A 77 -10.09 33.99 -5.37
CA LYS A 77 -8.79 33.76 -4.71
C LYS A 77 -8.35 32.30 -4.85
N GLU A 78 -9.25 31.36 -4.57
CA GLU A 78 -8.94 29.93 -4.67
C GLU A 78 -8.64 29.52 -6.11
N LYS A 79 -9.39 30.05 -7.08
CA LYS A 79 -9.12 29.85 -8.51
C LYS A 79 -7.74 30.37 -8.92
N GLN A 80 -7.31 31.53 -8.41
CA GLN A 80 -5.98 32.08 -8.71
C GLN A 80 -4.86 31.20 -8.15
N ILE A 81 -5.00 30.72 -6.90
CA ILE A 81 -4.04 29.78 -6.29
C ILE A 81 -3.88 28.52 -7.16
N ILE A 82 -5.00 27.95 -7.62
CA ILE A 82 -4.97 26.76 -8.49
C ILE A 82 -4.26 27.05 -9.81
N ILE A 83 -4.43 28.24 -10.38
CA ILE A 83 -3.73 28.63 -11.62
C ILE A 83 -2.23 28.72 -11.38
N ASP A 84 -1.82 29.42 -10.32
CA ASP A 84 -0.40 29.61 -9.98
C ASP A 84 0.29 28.27 -9.68
N ASP A 85 -0.36 27.39 -8.92
CA ASP A 85 0.16 26.05 -8.61
C ASP A 85 0.32 25.19 -9.87
N ASN A 86 -0.64 25.25 -10.80
CA ASN A 86 -0.55 24.52 -12.07
C ASN A 86 0.58 25.02 -12.96
N GLU A 87 0.83 26.34 -13.01
CA GLU A 87 1.97 26.90 -13.74
C GLU A 87 3.31 26.45 -13.14
N ASN A 88 3.43 26.45 -11.81
CA ASN A 88 4.61 25.94 -11.12
C ASN A 88 4.85 24.46 -11.40
N LEU A 89 3.82 23.62 -11.28
CA LEU A 89 3.91 22.19 -11.60
C LEU A 89 4.34 21.95 -13.05
N LYS A 90 3.84 22.74 -14.00
CA LYS A 90 4.23 22.64 -15.41
C LYS A 90 5.72 22.94 -15.62
N ASN A 91 6.25 23.94 -14.92
CA ASN A 91 7.68 24.27 -14.97
C ASN A 91 8.53 23.15 -14.36
N ASP A 92 8.14 22.60 -13.22
CA ASP A 92 8.82 21.47 -12.57
C ASP A 92 8.84 20.22 -13.45
N ILE A 93 7.73 19.92 -14.13
CA ILE A 93 7.64 18.81 -15.08
C ILE A 93 8.60 19.05 -16.26
N SER A 94 8.60 20.24 -16.84
CA SER A 94 9.51 20.60 -17.94
C SER A 94 10.99 20.44 -17.57
N GLU A 95 11.39 20.83 -16.35
CA GLU A 95 12.77 20.62 -15.89
C GLU A 95 13.11 19.14 -15.68
N LYS A 96 12.17 18.36 -15.13
CA LYS A 96 12.35 16.90 -14.98
C LYS A 96 12.46 16.21 -16.34
N ASP A 97 11.67 16.61 -17.33
CA ASP A 97 11.72 16.04 -18.68
C ASP A 97 13.09 16.26 -19.35
N LYS A 98 13.70 17.44 -19.15
CA LYS A 98 15.08 17.71 -19.62
C LYS A 98 16.10 16.77 -18.98
N VAL A 99 15.98 16.52 -17.67
CA VAL A 99 16.87 15.59 -16.95
C VAL A 99 16.68 14.16 -17.44
N ILE A 100 15.43 13.71 -17.61
CA ILE A 100 15.10 12.38 -18.15
C ILE A 100 15.70 12.21 -19.55
N ALA A 101 15.55 13.21 -20.43
CA ALA A 101 16.12 13.17 -21.77
C ALA A 101 17.65 13.01 -21.74
N LYS A 102 18.33 13.75 -20.84
CA LYS A 102 19.79 13.66 -20.67
C LYS A 102 20.23 12.28 -20.16
N LEU A 103 19.58 11.76 -19.12
CA LEU A 103 19.89 10.43 -18.57
C LEU A 103 19.62 9.32 -19.58
N THR A 104 18.53 9.42 -20.33
CA THR A 104 18.17 8.45 -21.38
C THR A 104 19.25 8.41 -22.47
N SER A 105 19.73 9.57 -22.91
CA SER A 105 20.84 9.65 -23.88
C SER A 105 22.13 9.02 -23.33
N GLN A 106 22.46 9.25 -22.06
CA GLN A 106 23.66 8.68 -21.45
C GLN A 106 23.59 7.15 -21.32
N VAL A 107 22.44 6.62 -20.91
CA VAL A 107 22.23 5.17 -20.80
C VAL A 107 22.31 4.50 -22.17
N GLU A 108 21.71 5.10 -23.19
CA GLU A 108 21.76 4.58 -24.57
C GLU A 108 23.22 4.56 -25.07
N GLU A 109 23.98 5.64 -24.89
CA GLU A 109 25.39 5.71 -25.27
C GLU A 109 26.24 4.65 -24.56
N GLN A 110 26.05 4.49 -23.24
CA GLN A 110 26.76 3.47 -22.46
C GLN A 110 26.43 2.05 -22.96
N SER A 111 25.15 1.77 -23.23
CA SER A 111 24.70 0.48 -23.78
C SER A 111 25.37 0.18 -25.13
N GLN A 112 25.46 1.17 -26.03
CA GLN A 112 26.14 0.99 -27.32
C GLN A 112 27.64 0.72 -27.16
N ASN A 113 28.29 1.36 -26.18
CA ASN A 113 29.71 1.15 -25.90
C ASN A 113 30.00 -0.23 -25.28
N GLU A 114 29.11 -0.75 -24.44
CA GLU A 114 29.28 -2.06 -23.76
C GLU A 114 28.92 -3.25 -24.66
N ARG A 115 27.99 -3.09 -25.60
CA ARG A 115 27.58 -4.14 -26.56
C ARG A 115 28.74 -4.89 -27.25
N PRO A 116 29.73 -4.22 -27.87
CA PRO A 116 30.83 -4.90 -28.54
C PRO A 116 31.72 -5.67 -27.56
N ILE A 117 31.92 -5.15 -26.35
CA ILE A 117 32.70 -5.80 -25.29
C ILE A 117 32.02 -7.11 -24.87
N ILE A 118 30.72 -7.05 -24.59
CA ILE A 118 29.91 -8.23 -24.23
C ILE A 118 29.95 -9.28 -25.36
N THR A 119 29.86 -8.83 -26.61
CA THR A 119 29.89 -9.71 -27.79
C THR A 119 31.24 -10.43 -27.92
N ASN A 120 32.35 -9.71 -27.74
CA ASN A 120 33.69 -10.27 -27.80
C ASN A 120 33.93 -11.28 -26.66
N LEU A 121 33.59 -10.92 -25.42
CA LEU A 121 33.69 -11.83 -24.27
C LEU A 121 32.90 -13.12 -24.47
N ARG A 122 31.69 -13.04 -25.05
CA ARG A 122 30.87 -14.21 -25.39
C ARG A 122 31.56 -15.12 -26.42
N ALA A 123 32.20 -14.54 -27.42
CA ALA A 123 32.97 -15.31 -28.41
C ALA A 123 34.16 -16.03 -27.79
N ILE A 124 34.93 -15.35 -26.91
CA ILE A 124 36.06 -15.94 -26.18
C ILE A 124 35.59 -17.10 -25.28
N LEU A 125 34.50 -16.91 -24.54
CA LEU A 125 33.93 -17.99 -23.70
C LEU A 125 33.55 -19.21 -24.54
N SER A 126 32.92 -19.00 -25.69
CA SER A 126 32.56 -20.08 -26.62
C SER A 126 33.79 -20.84 -27.13
N LEU A 127 34.88 -20.11 -27.43
CA LEU A 127 36.15 -20.71 -27.85
C LEU A 127 36.79 -21.55 -26.73
N ASN A 128 36.77 -21.04 -25.49
CA ASN A 128 37.31 -21.73 -24.33
C ASN A 128 36.51 -22.99 -23.98
N GLU A 129 35.19 -22.96 -24.13
CA GLU A 129 34.32 -24.13 -23.95
C GLU A 129 34.67 -25.24 -24.97
N LEU A 130 34.86 -24.86 -26.24
CA LEU A 130 35.33 -25.79 -27.28
C LEU A 130 36.72 -26.38 -26.96
N TYR A 131 37.65 -25.55 -26.47
CA TYR A 131 38.97 -26.04 -26.07
C TYR A 131 38.88 -27.03 -24.90
N THR A 132 38.05 -26.73 -23.91
CA THR A 132 37.85 -27.58 -22.72
C THR A 132 37.27 -28.94 -23.11
N THR A 133 36.29 -28.98 -24.01
CA THR A 133 35.72 -30.24 -24.53
C THR A 133 36.75 -31.08 -25.29
N LYS A 134 37.61 -30.44 -26.11
CA LYS A 134 38.70 -31.13 -26.81
C LYS A 134 39.70 -31.74 -25.83
N LEU A 135 40.10 -30.98 -24.80
CA LEU A 135 41.06 -31.42 -23.79
C LEU A 135 40.50 -32.56 -22.92
N MET A 136 39.21 -32.52 -22.58
CA MET A 136 38.52 -33.62 -21.89
C MET A 136 38.50 -34.91 -22.71
N LYS A 137 38.28 -34.82 -24.03
CA LYS A 137 38.33 -35.97 -24.93
C LYS A 137 39.73 -36.58 -25.00
N GLU A 138 40.76 -35.74 -25.14
CA GLU A 138 42.16 -36.18 -25.19
C GLU A 138 42.60 -36.82 -23.87
N LYS A 139 42.22 -36.22 -22.73
CA LYS A 139 42.44 -36.81 -21.40
C LYS A 139 41.78 -38.17 -21.26
N SER A 140 40.54 -38.32 -21.73
CA SER A 140 39.82 -39.61 -21.68
C SER A 140 40.54 -40.68 -22.51
N GLN A 141 41.02 -40.32 -23.71
CA GLN A 141 41.81 -41.24 -24.56
C GLN A 141 43.14 -41.64 -23.92
N LEU A 142 43.85 -40.70 -23.27
CA LEU A 142 45.08 -41.01 -22.55
C LEU A 142 44.81 -41.93 -21.35
N GLN A 143 43.70 -41.70 -20.63
CA GLN A 143 43.33 -42.53 -19.50
C GLN A 143 43.02 -43.98 -19.91
N GLU A 144 42.38 -44.22 -21.06
CA GLU A 144 42.23 -45.57 -21.64
C GLU A 144 43.57 -46.22 -21.98
N ARG A 145 44.54 -45.46 -22.51
CA ARG A 145 45.89 -46.01 -22.80
C ARG A 145 46.68 -46.31 -21.52
N VAL A 146 46.55 -45.48 -20.48
CA VAL A 146 47.20 -45.72 -19.19
C VAL A 146 46.63 -46.96 -18.53
N THR A 147 45.31 -47.11 -18.52
CA THR A 147 44.65 -48.31 -17.97
C THR A 147 45.02 -49.58 -18.73
N SER A 148 45.16 -49.54 -20.06
CA SER A 148 45.61 -50.71 -20.83
C SER A 148 47.09 -51.07 -20.61
N LEU A 149 47.96 -50.07 -20.38
CA LEU A 149 49.36 -50.27 -20.00
C LEU A 149 49.50 -50.82 -18.56
N GLU A 150 48.68 -50.34 -17.63
CA GLU A 150 48.61 -50.88 -16.26
C GLU A 150 48.11 -52.34 -16.27
N GLU A 151 47.09 -52.68 -17.06
CA GLU A 151 46.66 -54.07 -17.25
C GLU A 151 47.77 -54.97 -17.84
N GLN A 152 48.66 -54.42 -18.68
CA GLN A 152 49.84 -55.13 -19.15
C GLN A 152 50.94 -55.26 -18.09
N SER A 153 51.12 -54.29 -17.18
CA SER A 153 52.14 -54.37 -16.12
C SER A 153 51.71 -55.20 -14.91
N ILE A 154 50.41 -55.43 -14.68
CA ILE A 154 49.90 -56.21 -13.54
C ILE A 154 50.17 -57.73 -13.66
N LYS A 155 50.73 -58.21 -14.79
CA LYS A 155 51.20 -59.61 -14.85
C LYS A 155 52.51 -59.88 -14.11
N GLU A 156 53.25 -58.85 -13.69
CA GLU A 156 54.44 -59.01 -12.86
C GLU A 156 54.56 -57.82 -11.89
N THR A 157 54.02 -57.97 -10.68
CA THR A 157 54.65 -57.56 -9.40
C THR A 157 53.62 -57.60 -8.27
N SER A 158 53.82 -58.53 -7.33
CA SER A 158 53.13 -58.54 -6.04
C SER A 158 53.69 -57.40 -5.18
N SER A 159 53.04 -56.24 -5.20
CA SER A 159 53.38 -55.12 -4.33
C SER A 159 52.21 -54.78 -3.41
N ILE A 160 52.51 -54.80 -2.11
CA ILE A 160 51.62 -54.56 -0.98
C ILE A 160 51.09 -53.12 -1.05
N GLY A 161 49.83 -52.96 -1.42
CA GLY A 161 49.15 -51.67 -1.46
C GLY A 161 48.66 -51.24 -0.08
N LEU A 162 49.25 -50.18 0.48
CA LEU A 162 48.63 -49.42 1.57
C LEU A 162 47.33 -48.78 1.07
N GLN A 163 46.19 -49.27 1.56
CA GLN A 163 44.89 -48.63 1.41
C GLN A 163 44.83 -47.38 2.29
N PHE A 164 44.89 -46.20 1.68
CA PHE A 164 44.46 -44.97 2.34
C PHE A 164 42.92 -44.90 2.28
N ASN A 165 42.27 -45.36 3.35
CA ASN A 165 40.83 -45.18 3.57
C ASN A 165 40.54 -43.72 3.94
N TYR A 166 40.45 -42.83 2.94
CA TYR A 166 39.78 -41.55 3.14
C TYR A 166 38.27 -41.81 3.22
N LEU A 167 37.75 -41.91 4.45
CA LEU A 167 36.33 -41.81 4.73
C LEU A 167 35.83 -40.46 4.21
N ILE A 168 35.19 -40.46 3.04
CA ILE A 168 34.36 -39.34 2.58
C ILE A 168 33.09 -39.40 3.44
N PRO A 169 32.80 -38.41 4.30
CA PRO A 169 31.56 -38.39 5.06
C PRO A 169 30.38 -38.32 4.09
N SER A 170 29.45 -39.27 4.20
CA SER A 170 28.33 -39.37 3.29
C SER A 170 27.23 -38.35 3.62
N MET A 171 26.58 -37.83 2.57
CA MET A 171 25.42 -36.94 2.67
C MET A 171 24.14 -37.68 3.12
N ASP A 172 24.25 -38.94 3.54
CA ASP A 172 23.15 -39.91 3.69
C ASP A 172 22.20 -39.59 4.85
N LYS A 173 22.47 -38.56 5.68
CA LYS A 173 21.58 -38.17 6.78
C LYS A 173 20.33 -37.38 6.34
N LEU A 174 20.20 -37.06 5.05
CA LEU A 174 19.07 -36.29 4.49
C LEU A 174 18.22 -37.08 3.50
N ASP A 175 18.46 -38.38 3.34
CA ASP A 175 17.68 -39.23 2.43
C ASP A 175 16.30 -39.63 2.97
N CYS A 176 15.92 -39.11 4.14
CA CYS A 176 14.58 -39.27 4.74
C CYS A 176 13.50 -38.35 4.12
N LEU A 177 13.81 -37.60 3.07
CA LEU A 177 12.93 -36.59 2.46
C LEU A 177 12.29 -37.10 1.15
N SER A 178 11.77 -38.34 1.12
CA SER A 178 11.22 -38.96 -0.10
C SER A 178 10.01 -38.22 -0.69
N ASP A 179 9.26 -37.50 0.13
CA ASP A 179 8.03 -36.81 -0.27
C ASP A 179 8.21 -35.29 -0.46
N VAL A 180 9.46 -34.81 -0.48
CA VAL A 180 9.79 -33.39 -0.59
C VAL A 180 10.65 -33.13 -1.83
N GLN A 181 10.24 -32.16 -2.63
CA GLN A 181 10.97 -31.69 -3.79
C GLN A 181 12.14 -30.82 -3.34
N VAL A 182 13.35 -31.35 -3.52
CA VAL A 182 14.61 -30.68 -3.20
C VAL A 182 15.02 -29.79 -4.37
N ALA A 183 15.30 -28.52 -4.09
CA ALA A 183 15.84 -27.59 -5.08
C ALA A 183 17.36 -27.69 -5.19
N GLU A 184 18.05 -27.66 -4.06
CA GLU A 184 19.50 -27.69 -3.99
C GLU A 184 19.98 -28.12 -2.59
N ARG A 185 21.13 -28.81 -2.55
CA ARG A 185 21.83 -29.18 -1.32
C ARG A 185 23.13 -28.38 -1.25
N LYS A 186 23.47 -27.84 -0.09
CA LYS A 186 24.72 -27.11 0.13
C LYS A 186 25.34 -27.48 1.46
N LEU A 187 26.65 -27.69 1.43
CA LEU A 187 27.45 -27.94 2.62
C LEU A 187 28.25 -26.69 2.95
N PHE A 188 28.16 -26.23 4.19
CA PHE A 188 28.98 -25.15 4.71
C PHE A 188 29.95 -25.69 5.77
N LEU A 189 31.19 -25.21 5.73
CA LEU A 189 32.23 -25.62 6.67
C LEU A 189 32.44 -24.50 7.70
N ILE A 190 32.14 -24.79 8.96
CA ILE A 190 32.31 -23.87 10.10
C ILE A 190 33.60 -24.27 10.81
N GLN A 191 34.53 -23.33 10.99
CA GLN A 191 35.87 -23.62 11.49
C GLN A 191 36.29 -22.70 12.63
N GLY A 192 36.80 -23.30 13.71
CA GLY A 192 37.40 -22.58 14.82
C GLY A 192 36.41 -21.71 15.60
N ASP A 193 36.96 -20.83 16.43
CA ASP A 193 36.24 -20.04 17.43
C ASP A 193 35.80 -18.65 16.95
N LYS A 194 36.04 -18.33 15.68
CA LYS A 194 35.72 -17.01 15.10
C LYS A 194 34.26 -16.94 14.66
N PRO A 195 33.64 -15.75 14.73
CA PRO A 195 32.31 -15.57 14.18
C PRO A 195 32.37 -15.74 12.66
N GLN A 196 31.41 -16.48 12.10
CA GLN A 196 31.29 -16.71 10.67
C GLN A 196 29.87 -16.43 10.21
N LEU A 197 29.73 -15.88 9.02
CA LEU A 197 28.45 -15.64 8.37
C LEU A 197 28.50 -16.27 6.98
N MET A 198 27.68 -17.29 6.76
CA MET A 198 27.56 -17.95 5.47
C MET A 198 26.27 -17.53 4.78
N ASN A 199 26.40 -16.96 3.58
CA ASN A 199 25.26 -16.49 2.80
C ASN A 199 24.88 -17.50 1.71
N TRP A 200 23.58 -17.75 1.58
CA TRP A 200 22.98 -18.46 0.47
C TRP A 200 21.94 -17.57 -0.24
N GLU A 201 22.45 -16.55 -0.91
CA GLU A 201 21.65 -15.49 -1.53
C GLU A 201 20.59 -16.02 -2.48
N LYS A 202 20.93 -17.04 -3.29
CA LYS A 202 20.02 -17.68 -4.25
C LYS A 202 18.67 -18.10 -3.63
N TYR A 203 18.68 -18.52 -2.37
CA TYR A 203 17.46 -18.93 -1.66
C TYR A 203 17.06 -17.97 -0.53
N GLY A 204 17.87 -16.95 -0.22
CA GLY A 204 17.56 -15.98 0.83
C GLY A 204 17.77 -16.53 2.24
N LEU A 205 18.73 -17.44 2.43
CA LEU A 205 19.14 -17.94 3.74
C LEU A 205 20.51 -17.38 4.14
N ARG A 206 20.66 -16.98 5.40
CA ARG A 206 21.97 -16.70 6.01
C ARG A 206 22.13 -17.49 7.30
N ILE A 207 23.32 -18.03 7.51
CA ILE A 207 23.68 -18.84 8.67
C ILE A 207 24.79 -18.11 9.41
N GLY A 208 24.48 -17.67 10.63
CA GLY A 208 25.40 -17.01 11.53
C GLY A 208 25.89 -17.97 12.61
N VAL A 209 27.20 -17.94 12.85
CA VAL A 209 27.87 -18.63 13.94
C VAL A 209 28.54 -17.59 14.81
N GLU A 210 28.22 -17.57 16.11
CA GLU A 210 28.81 -16.64 17.05
C GLU A 210 30.25 -17.04 17.43
N LYS A 211 31.01 -16.06 17.94
CA LYS A 211 32.34 -16.32 18.49
C LYS A 211 32.26 -17.36 19.62
N GLU A 212 33.25 -18.25 19.69
CA GLU A 212 33.37 -19.33 20.68
C GLU A 212 32.20 -20.35 20.62
N SER A 213 31.56 -20.51 19.47
CA SER A 213 30.59 -21.60 19.23
C SER A 213 31.26 -22.97 19.03
N LEU A 214 32.56 -22.98 18.76
CA LEU A 214 33.42 -24.14 18.58
C LEU A 214 34.76 -23.90 19.26
N LEU A 215 35.49 -24.98 19.54
CA LEU A 215 36.89 -24.88 19.93
C LEU A 215 37.74 -24.46 18.72
N SER A 216 38.87 -23.78 18.95
CA SER A 216 39.70 -23.19 17.89
C SER A 216 40.24 -24.22 16.87
N SER A 217 40.29 -25.51 17.23
CA SER A 217 40.72 -26.63 16.37
C SER A 217 39.57 -27.43 15.76
N GLU A 218 38.32 -27.13 16.10
CA GLU A 218 37.17 -27.87 15.64
C GLU A 218 36.67 -27.37 14.29
N THR A 219 36.08 -28.30 13.54
CA THR A 219 35.38 -28.03 12.30
C THR A 219 34.05 -28.77 12.32
N VAL A 220 32.97 -28.04 12.02
CA VAL A 220 31.62 -28.58 11.94
C VAL A 220 31.06 -28.28 10.57
N GLU A 221 30.53 -29.33 9.94
CA GLU A 221 29.79 -29.23 8.71
C GLU A 221 28.32 -28.93 8.99
N ALA A 222 27.78 -27.94 8.29
CA ALA A 222 26.36 -27.61 8.25
C ALA A 222 25.81 -27.96 6.86
N ALA A 223 25.01 -29.03 6.80
CA ALA A 223 24.30 -29.45 5.60
C ALA A 223 22.94 -28.74 5.55
N VAL A 224 22.66 -28.11 4.42
CA VAL A 224 21.43 -27.34 4.21
C VAL A 224 20.78 -27.78 2.92
N VAL A 225 19.48 -28.01 2.96
CA VAL A 225 18.67 -28.38 1.80
C VAL A 225 17.54 -27.38 1.65
N ALA A 226 17.46 -26.74 0.48
CA ALA A 226 16.32 -25.89 0.13
C ALA A 226 15.21 -26.75 -0.49
N LEU A 227 13.99 -26.61 0.03
CA LEU A 227 12.82 -27.40 -0.36
C LEU A 227 11.84 -26.50 -1.13
N VAL A 228 11.44 -26.92 -2.33
CA VAL A 228 10.54 -26.16 -3.23
C VAL A 228 9.10 -26.68 -3.25
N GLY A 229 8.87 -27.86 -2.69
CA GLY A 229 7.52 -28.44 -2.60
C GLY A 229 7.53 -29.68 -1.72
N GLY A 230 6.39 -30.00 -1.12
CA GLY A 230 6.22 -31.14 -0.22
C GLY A 230 4.93 -31.00 0.56
N GLU A 231 4.46 -32.09 1.16
CA GLU A 231 3.29 -32.05 2.04
C GLU A 231 3.65 -31.51 3.42
N PHE A 232 3.62 -30.18 3.56
CA PHE A 232 3.83 -29.51 4.84
C PHE A 232 2.51 -29.27 5.56
N GLN A 233 2.38 -29.81 6.77
CA GLN A 233 1.24 -29.52 7.63
C GLN A 233 1.60 -28.37 8.58
N PHE A 234 0.86 -27.27 8.46
CA PHE A 234 0.98 -26.12 9.37
C PHE A 234 -0.29 -25.97 10.22
N PRO A 235 -0.20 -25.32 11.40
CA PRO A 235 -1.38 -25.04 12.21
C PRO A 235 -2.46 -24.28 11.42
N PRO A 236 -3.75 -24.43 11.79
CA PRO A 236 -4.83 -23.70 11.12
C PRO A 236 -4.60 -22.19 11.20
N ASN A 237 -5.03 -21.47 10.16
CA ASN A 237 -4.86 -20.01 10.01
C ASN A 237 -3.39 -19.55 9.84
N THR A 238 -2.53 -20.39 9.29
CA THR A 238 -1.15 -20.02 8.95
C THR A 238 -0.90 -20.18 7.45
N VAL A 239 0.00 -19.36 6.92
CA VAL A 239 0.42 -19.39 5.51
C VAL A 239 1.93 -19.39 5.48
N LEU A 240 2.51 -20.22 4.62
CA LEU A 240 3.94 -20.24 4.36
C LEU A 240 4.33 -18.98 3.55
N VAL A 241 5.29 -18.22 4.06
CA VAL A 241 5.71 -16.93 3.47
C VAL A 241 7.21 -16.86 3.15
N SER A 242 7.92 -17.99 3.28
CA SER A 242 9.34 -18.16 2.96
C SER A 242 9.56 -19.53 2.31
N ALA A 243 10.76 -19.77 1.80
CA ALA A 243 11.20 -21.12 1.49
C ALA A 243 11.33 -21.98 2.77
N VAL A 244 11.29 -23.31 2.60
CA VAL A 244 11.48 -24.29 3.67
C VAL A 244 12.88 -24.88 3.56
N TYR A 245 13.54 -25.07 4.70
CA TYR A 245 14.90 -25.59 4.76
C TYR A 245 15.01 -26.75 5.72
N ALA A 246 15.75 -27.78 5.32
CA ALA A 246 16.29 -28.76 6.26
C ALA A 246 17.75 -28.38 6.58
N VAL A 247 18.05 -28.19 7.86
CA VAL A 247 19.40 -27.84 8.34
C VAL A 247 19.87 -28.91 9.30
N SER A 248 21.02 -29.49 9.02
CA SER A 248 21.65 -30.50 9.87
C SER A 248 23.10 -30.12 10.16
N LEU A 249 23.52 -30.33 11.41
CA LEU A 249 24.90 -30.16 11.83
C LEU A 249 25.54 -31.53 12.05
N SER A 250 26.78 -31.68 11.61
CA SER A 250 27.56 -32.90 11.87
C SER A 250 27.82 -33.14 13.36
N LYS A 251 27.92 -32.06 14.16
CA LYS A 251 28.11 -32.06 15.62
C LYS A 251 27.39 -30.85 16.25
N PRO A 252 26.97 -30.94 17.53
CA PRO A 252 26.37 -29.80 18.22
C PRO A 252 27.37 -28.67 18.43
N LEU A 253 26.88 -27.42 18.41
CA LEU A 253 27.66 -26.22 18.73
C LEU A 253 27.54 -25.88 20.22
N LEU A 254 28.55 -25.20 20.77
CA LEU A 254 28.54 -24.70 22.16
C LEU A 254 27.53 -23.56 22.34
N LYS A 255 27.27 -22.79 21.28
CA LYS A 255 26.27 -21.72 21.22
C LYS A 255 25.25 -21.99 20.12
N ARG A 256 24.16 -21.23 20.12
CA ARG A 256 23.07 -21.41 19.16
C ARG A 256 23.51 -20.97 17.76
N LEU A 257 23.07 -21.73 16.76
CA LEU A 257 23.17 -21.32 15.37
C LEU A 257 22.11 -20.24 15.08
N ILE A 258 22.50 -19.16 14.41
CA ILE A 258 21.60 -18.08 14.01
C ILE A 258 21.17 -18.34 12.57
N LEU A 259 19.85 -18.45 12.33
CA LEU A 259 19.28 -18.58 10.99
C LEU A 259 18.49 -17.33 10.66
N GLU A 260 18.82 -16.71 9.53
CA GLU A 260 18.08 -15.57 8.99
C GLU A 260 17.49 -15.95 7.64
N ILE A 261 16.17 -15.82 7.50
CA ILE A 261 15.42 -16.29 6.34
C ILE A 261 14.65 -15.13 5.73
N GLN A 262 14.77 -14.97 4.42
CA GLN A 262 14.00 -14.01 3.65
C GLN A 262 12.54 -14.47 3.48
N HIS A 263 11.60 -13.53 3.57
CA HIS A 263 10.18 -13.76 3.36
C HIS A 263 9.59 -12.80 2.32
N CYS A 264 8.42 -13.13 1.78
CA CYS A 264 7.72 -12.32 0.78
C CYS A 264 6.65 -11.37 1.34
N VAL A 265 6.50 -11.27 2.67
CA VAL A 265 5.54 -10.34 3.29
C VAL A 265 6.08 -8.90 3.29
N ASP A 266 5.33 -7.97 2.71
CA ASP A 266 5.59 -6.53 2.85
C ASP A 266 5.14 -6.03 4.23
N LEU A 267 6.09 -5.52 5.00
CA LEU A 267 5.87 -4.99 6.34
C LEU A 267 6.04 -3.46 6.41
N THR A 268 6.35 -2.80 5.29
CA THR A 268 6.80 -1.39 5.26
C THR A 268 5.74 -0.43 5.79
N GLY A 269 4.46 -0.68 5.47
CA GLY A 269 3.34 0.13 5.97
C GLY A 269 2.73 -0.34 7.29
N ARG A 270 3.13 -1.52 7.80
CA ARG A 270 2.54 -2.16 8.99
C ARG A 270 3.57 -3.00 9.77
N PRO A 271 4.58 -2.37 10.39
CA PRO A 271 5.67 -3.08 11.08
C PRO A 271 5.18 -3.95 12.25
N GLY A 272 4.04 -3.58 12.86
CA GLY A 272 3.39 -4.36 13.92
C GLY A 272 2.91 -5.75 13.49
N LEU A 273 2.86 -6.06 12.18
CA LEU A 273 2.53 -7.40 11.69
C LEU A 273 3.69 -8.39 11.83
N SER A 274 4.94 -7.92 11.98
CA SER A 274 6.13 -8.77 12.20
C SER A 274 5.95 -9.78 13.35
N ARG A 275 5.21 -9.44 14.40
CA ARG A 275 4.92 -10.32 15.55
C ARG A 275 4.15 -11.59 15.20
N HIS A 276 3.52 -11.65 14.02
CA HIS A 276 2.79 -12.82 13.54
C HIS A 276 3.68 -13.76 12.71
N LEU A 277 4.88 -13.33 12.33
CA LEU A 277 5.87 -14.21 11.72
C LEU A 277 6.46 -15.15 12.77
N LYS A 278 6.43 -16.45 12.48
CA LYS A 278 6.97 -17.49 13.35
C LYS A 278 7.68 -18.54 12.51
N PHE A 279 8.76 -19.09 13.06
CA PHE A 279 9.40 -20.26 12.48
C PHE A 279 8.57 -21.49 12.83
N ALA A 280 8.22 -22.26 11.80
CA ALA A 280 7.75 -23.63 11.97
C ALA A 280 8.97 -24.55 12.02
N ILE A 281 9.05 -25.40 13.04
CA ILE A 281 10.15 -26.35 13.22
C ILE A 281 9.52 -27.73 13.22
N ALA A 282 9.97 -28.59 12.31
CA ALA A 282 9.62 -30.00 12.32
C ALA A 282 10.36 -30.70 13.50
N PRO A 283 9.68 -31.62 14.22
CA PRO A 283 10.27 -32.36 15.33
C PRO A 283 11.41 -33.30 14.90
#